data_AF-A0A2D9M716-F1
#
_entry.id   AF-A0A2D9M716-F1
#
_cell.length_a   1.000
_cell.length_b   1.000
_cell.length_c   1.000
_cell.angle_alpha   90.00
_cell.angle_beta   90.00
_cell.angle_gamma   90.00
#
_symmetry.space_group_name_H-M   'P 1'
#
loop_
_entity.id
_entity.type
_entity.pdbx_description
1 polymer ?
#
loop_
_entity_poly.entity_id
_entity_poly.type
_entity_poly.pdbx_seq_one_letter_code
_entity_poly.pdbx_strand_id
1 'polypeptide(L)' 'DYGYMSPTLYFPMIVPECLMVEPTETESKEALDQFAKDFHSVISEDPEILTTAPHTTDVKRVDEVWAARNLILRHPKE' A
#
# COMPACT_ATOMS: atom_id res chain seq x y z
N ASP A 1 -5.55 -5.88 -0.47
CA ASP A 1 -6.62 -6.70 -1.09
C ASP A 1 -6.08 -7.70 -2.10
N TYR A 2 -5.27 -7.30 -3.08
CA TYR A 2 -4.64 -8.21 -4.07
C TYR A 2 -3.43 -9.01 -3.55
N GLY A 3 -3.13 -8.96 -2.25
CA GLY A 3 -2.04 -9.74 -1.64
C GLY A 3 -0.61 -9.19 -1.86
N TYR A 4 -0.45 -8.01 -2.44
CA TYR A 4 0.85 -7.36 -2.63
C TYR A 4 1.17 -6.34 -1.54
N MET A 5 2.46 -6.17 -1.26
CA MET A 5 2.98 -4.97 -0.61
C MET A 5 3.09 -3.85 -1.65
N SER A 6 2.73 -2.62 -1.28
CA SER A 6 2.89 -1.48 -2.18
C SER A 6 4.37 -1.23 -2.48
N PRO A 7 4.70 -0.71 -3.68
CA PRO A 7 6.03 -0.19 -3.95
C PRO A 7 6.32 1.05 -3.09
N THR A 8 7.51 1.63 -3.25
CA THR A 8 7.84 2.88 -2.55
C THR A 8 6.94 4.01 -3.08
N LEU A 9 6.22 4.68 -2.17
CA LEU A 9 5.31 5.77 -2.49
C LEU A 9 5.97 7.12 -2.22
N TYR A 10 5.62 8.14 -3.01
CA TYR A 10 5.99 9.55 -2.78
C TYR A 10 7.51 9.85 -2.74
N PHE A 11 8.34 8.95 -3.26
CA PHE A 11 9.77 9.15 -3.43
C PHE A 11 10.23 8.66 -4.81
N PRO A 12 11.10 9.42 -5.53
CA PRO A 12 11.66 10.71 -5.14
C PRO A 12 10.62 11.83 -5.20
N MET A 13 10.72 12.81 -4.30
CA MET A 13 9.73 13.89 -4.15
C MET A 13 9.57 14.81 -5.37
N ILE A 14 10.47 14.70 -6.37
CA ILE A 14 10.40 15.46 -7.62
C ILE A 14 9.36 14.89 -8.60
N VAL A 15 8.80 13.71 -8.31
CA VAL A 15 7.72 13.10 -9.10
C VAL A 15 6.44 13.13 -8.25
N PRO A 16 5.41 13.91 -8.65
CA PRO A 16 4.11 13.90 -7.96
C PRO A 16 3.46 12.52 -8.02
N GLU A 17 2.80 12.10 -6.93
CA GLU A 17 2.11 10.80 -6.82
C GLU A 17 3.01 9.60 -7.22
N CYS A 18 4.32 9.68 -6.88
CA CYS A 18 5.29 8.70 -7.34
C CYS A 18 5.02 7.29 -6.81
N LEU A 19 5.13 6.33 -7.73
CA LEU A 19 5.23 4.90 -7.46
C LEU A 19 6.58 4.41 -7.96
N MET A 20 7.54 4.23 -7.05
CA MET A 20 8.89 3.75 -7.37
C MET A 20 8.98 2.24 -7.13
N VAL A 21 9.03 1.48 -8.22
CA VAL A 21 8.99 0.01 -8.23
C VAL A 21 10.40 -0.58 -8.35
N GLU A 22 10.76 -1.48 -7.44
CA GLU A 22 12.00 -2.24 -7.46
C GLU A 22 11.67 -3.74 -7.24
N PRO A 23 11.66 -4.57 -8.29
CA PRO A 23 11.37 -6.00 -8.14
C PRO A 23 12.55 -6.81 -7.58
N THR A 24 13.79 -6.34 -7.74
CA THR A 24 15.03 -7.12 -7.52
C THR A 24 15.20 -8.30 -8.49
N GLU A 25 16.36 -8.94 -8.47
CA GLU A 25 16.75 -9.99 -9.43
C GLU A 25 16.16 -11.37 -9.13
N THR A 26 15.65 -11.61 -7.92
CA THR A 26 15.13 -12.93 -7.52
C THR A 26 13.69 -13.18 -7.96
N GLU A 27 12.98 -12.13 -8.35
CA GLU A 27 11.59 -12.25 -8.81
C GLU A 27 11.52 -12.91 -10.20
N SER A 28 10.60 -13.86 -10.36
CA SER A 28 10.42 -14.54 -11.62
C SER A 28 9.64 -13.67 -12.62
N LYS A 29 9.81 -13.95 -13.91
CA LYS A 29 9.05 -13.26 -14.96
C LYS A 29 7.54 -13.40 -14.73
N GLU A 30 7.09 -14.59 -14.32
CA GLU A 30 5.68 -14.89 -14.08
C GLU A 30 5.11 -14.04 -12.94
N ALA A 31 5.89 -13.81 -11.87
CA ALA A 31 5.49 -12.94 -10.78
C ALA A 31 5.34 -11.48 -11.26
N LEU A 32 6.27 -10.98 -12.07
CA LEU A 32 6.21 -9.63 -12.64
C LEU A 32 5.04 -9.45 -13.61
N ASP A 33 4.79 -10.44 -14.47
CA ASP A 33 3.65 -10.44 -15.40
C ASP A 33 2.33 -10.43 -14.63
N GLN A 34 2.24 -11.23 -13.56
CA GLN A 34 1.04 -11.30 -12.71
C GLN A 34 0.82 -9.99 -11.96
N PHE A 35 1.87 -9.40 -11.38
CA PHE A 35 1.80 -8.07 -10.76
C PHE A 35 1.29 -7.01 -11.75
N ALA A 36 1.86 -6.96 -12.97
CA ALA A 36 1.45 -5.98 -13.98
C ALA A 36 -0.03 -6.15 -14.37
N LYS A 37 -0.49 -7.39 -14.52
CA LYS A 37 -1.89 -7.71 -14.83
C LYS A 37 -2.85 -7.28 -13.70
N ASP A 38 -2.49 -7.58 -12.45
CA ASP A 38 -3.31 -7.21 -11.30
C ASP A 38 -3.32 -5.69 -11.11
N PHE A 39 -2.17 -5.04 -11.30
CA PHE A 39 -2.07 -3.58 -11.24
C PHE A 39 -2.94 -2.88 -12.30
N HIS A 40 -3.01 -3.42 -13.52
CA HIS A 40 -3.95 -2.93 -14.52
C HIS A 40 -5.42 -3.07 -14.11
N SER A 41 -5.75 -4.11 -13.34
CA SER A 41 -7.10 -4.32 -12.81
C SER A 41 -7.43 -3.27 -11.76
N VAL A 42 -6.49 -2.95 -10.87
CA VAL A 42 -6.62 -1.89 -9.85
C VAL A 42 -6.90 -0.53 -10.48
N ILE A 43 -6.22 -0.18 -11.57
CA ILE A 43 -6.42 1.11 -12.27
C ILE A 43 -7.85 1.25 -12.84
N SER A 44 -8.50 0.12 -13.13
CA SER A 44 -9.85 0.08 -13.71
C SER A 44 -10.95 -0.10 -12.66
N GLU A 45 -10.58 -0.20 -11.39
CA GLU A 45 -11.49 -0.46 -10.28
C GLU A 45 -12.27 0.81 -9.88
N ASP A 46 -13.41 0.61 -9.22
CA ASP A 46 -14.20 1.74 -8.73
C ASP A 46 -13.38 2.56 -7.72
N PRO A 47 -13.22 3.89 -7.92
CA PRO A 47 -12.50 4.75 -7.00
C PRO A 47 -12.98 4.63 -5.55
N GLU A 48 -14.28 4.38 -5.32
CA GLU A 48 -14.81 4.22 -3.97
C GLU A 48 -14.14 3.03 -3.25
N ILE A 49 -14.02 1.89 -3.94
CA ILE A 49 -13.34 0.69 -3.42
C ILE A 49 -11.88 1.01 -3.11
N LEU A 50 -11.18 1.74 -3.99
CA LEU A 50 -9.77 2.07 -3.76
C LEU A 50 -9.58 2.98 -2.53
N THR A 51 -10.48 3.93 -2.30
CA THR A 51 -10.37 4.86 -1.16
C THR A 51 -10.69 4.23 0.19
N THR A 52 -11.48 3.14 0.21
CA THR A 52 -11.85 2.44 1.44
C THR A 52 -10.98 1.21 1.74
N ALA A 53 -10.06 0.87 0.84
CA ALA A 53 -9.08 -0.19 1.05
C ALA A 53 -8.14 0.09 2.26
N PRO A 54 -7.57 -0.94 2.90
CA PRO A 54 -7.75 -2.37 2.61
C PRO A 54 -9.01 -2.96 3.26
N HIS A 55 -9.57 -3.99 2.62
CA HIS A 55 -10.76 -4.71 3.08
C HIS A 55 -10.48 -6.11 3.61
N THR A 56 -9.40 -6.76 3.17
CA THR A 56 -9.11 -8.17 3.49
C THR A 56 -8.07 -8.37 4.60
N THR A 57 -7.40 -7.30 5.05
CA THR A 57 -6.41 -7.36 6.13
C THR A 57 -7.08 -7.37 7.51
N ASP A 58 -6.42 -8.00 8.50
CA ASP A 58 -6.94 -8.08 9.88
C ASP A 58 -7.23 -6.71 10.50
N VAL A 59 -6.44 -5.70 10.09
CA VAL A 59 -6.60 -4.30 10.48
C VAL A 59 -6.75 -3.45 9.22
N LYS A 60 -7.68 -2.49 9.25
CA LYS A 60 -7.94 -1.54 8.16
C LYS A 60 -6.99 -0.34 8.23
N ARG A 61 -7.25 0.71 7.44
CA ARG A 61 -6.53 1.98 7.53
C ARG A 61 -6.58 2.54 8.95
N VAL A 62 -5.41 2.77 9.53
CA VAL A 62 -5.25 3.29 10.89
C VAL A 62 -5.46 4.81 10.90
N ASP A 63 -6.02 5.32 12.00
CA ASP A 63 -6.14 6.76 12.22
C ASP A 63 -4.80 7.36 12.67
N GLU A 64 -3.99 7.74 11.68
CA GLU A 64 -2.68 8.37 11.89
C GLU A 64 -2.79 9.74 12.57
N VAL A 65 -3.88 10.49 12.34
CA VAL A 65 -4.09 11.81 12.94
C VAL A 65 -4.33 11.66 14.44
N TRP A 66 -5.20 10.73 14.84
CA TRP A 66 -5.44 10.43 16.24
C TRP A 66 -4.18 9.90 16.92
N ALA A 67 -3.47 8.97 16.26
CA ALA A 67 -2.25 8.38 16.81
C ALA A 67 -1.15 9.43 17.05
N ALA A 68 -0.97 10.36 16.11
CA ALA A 68 -0.01 11.46 16.25
C ALA A 68 -0.36 12.44 17.39
N ARG A 69 -1.66 12.58 17.71
CA ARG A 69 -2.15 13.47 18.78
C ARG A 69 -2.25 12.80 20.15
N ASN A 70 -2.42 11.47 20.19
CA ASN A 70 -2.68 10.69 21.40
C ASN A 70 -1.68 9.53 21.51
N LEU A 71 -0.40 9.87 21.69
CA LEU A 71 0.68 8.90 21.66
C LEU A 71 0.55 7.86 22.78
N ILE A 72 0.47 6.58 22.39
CA ILE A 72 0.56 5.42 23.29
C ILE A 72 1.86 4.69 22.93
N LEU A 73 2.91 4.92 23.73
CA LEU A 73 4.27 4.47 23.39
C LEU A 73 4.75 3.26 24.19
N ARG A 74 3.95 2.77 25.15
CA ARG A 74 4.28 1.67 26.05
C ARG A 74 3.04 0.81 26.33
N HIS A 75 3.28 -0.45 26.67
CA HIS A 75 2.25 -1.40 27.11
C HIS A 75 2.70 -2.06 28.43
N PRO A 76 1.89 -2.04 29.52
CA PRO A 76 0.56 -1.43 29.61
C PRO A 76 0.60 0.10 29.44
N LYS A 77 -0.54 0.67 29.03
CA LYS A 77 -0.73 2.12 28.89
C LYS A 77 -0.80 2.71 30.30
N GLU A 78 0.31 3.24 30.80
CA GLU A 78 0.32 4.12 31.98
C GLU A 78 -0.35 5.46 31.69
#